data_AF-A0A1G4SUA3-F1
#
_entry.id   AF-A0A1G4SUA3-F1
#
_cell.length_a   1.000
_cell.length_b   1.000
_cell.length_c   1.000
_cell.angle_alpha   90.00
_cell.angle_beta   90.00
_cell.angle_gamma   90.00
#
_symmetry.space_group_name_H-M   'P 1'
#
loop_
_entity.id
_entity.type
_entity.pdbx_description
1 polymer ?
#
loop_
_entity_poly.entity_id
_entity_poly.type
_entity_poly.pdbx_seq_one_letter_code
_entity_poly.pdbx_strand_id
1 'polypeptide(L)'
;MRIMEVVLVTFNVVMLLWLVVGQQKPRQLLWGGLAVSAILLVVQGWVEGWRWPLIPAYALTLASLLALVLNHRRRTRARQGSIQRRGVRRIAVWLSAFLYGTVTVAAPLLFPVFTFDEPAGPYGIGTVAYHWIDNTRDETSTLAAPGAKRELKVNVWYPASKDAKGTRAPYVPDSKVYTEAFQQASDLPQLFLTSLGQVRTHAIEHAALSDAEAPYPVIIFSHGFRGFENQNMFQVEQLVSQGYIVAGINHTYSSMVSIFPDGRVALFDSVKNTESEIESLEQTDKTNEVWVNDVRFVLDQLEQLAAADPDGRFTGRMDMERLGMLGHSFGGATTVQILLSDPRVRAGINMDGVLYGERRIPAAGISKPFLMISANEKDEENELTNPSAISDDQFSALGMTRNEVENNKEINARFAPVTAGGNYWLKLNGTDHMSFSDNFLISPIMEWTQGVNARGTHRLVNDFTLDFFNHYLKGRPLQILNNAVGTHNDYILEKG
;
A
#
# COMPACT_ATOMS: atom_id res chain seq x y z
N MET A 1 1.86 -4.77 17.05
CA MET A 1 0.69 -5.22 17.84
C MET A 1 -0.03 -4.00 18.38
N ARG A 2 -1.36 -4.07 18.49
CA ARG A 2 -2.15 -2.99 19.11
C ARG A 2 -2.15 -3.10 20.63
N ILE A 3 -2.56 -2.03 21.32
CA ILE A 3 -2.38 -1.89 22.77
C ILE A 3 -3.06 -3.01 23.55
N MET A 4 -4.33 -3.32 23.25
CA MET A 4 -5.05 -4.37 23.99
C MET A 4 -4.52 -5.77 23.66
N GLU A 5 -4.01 -6.00 22.45
CA GLU A 5 -3.33 -7.25 22.08
C GLU A 5 -2.07 -7.46 22.90
N VAL A 6 -1.23 -6.42 23.03
CA VAL A 6 -0.02 -6.47 23.85
C VAL A 6 -0.39 -6.81 25.28
N VAL A 7 -1.37 -6.11 25.86
CA VAL A 7 -1.82 -6.36 27.23
C VAL A 7 -2.31 -7.80 27.41
N LEU A 8 -3.18 -8.28 26.52
CA LEU A 8 -3.73 -9.65 26.59
C LEU A 8 -2.63 -10.71 26.44
N VAL A 9 -1.80 -10.60 25.39
CA VAL A 9 -0.74 -11.56 25.08
C VAL A 9 0.30 -11.59 26.20
N THR A 10 0.80 -10.44 26.64
CA THR A 10 1.78 -10.35 27.72
C THR A 10 1.22 -10.97 29.00
N PHE A 11 -0.02 -10.62 29.39
CA PHE A 11 -0.65 -11.19 30.58
C PHE A 11 -0.77 -12.71 30.50
N ASN A 12 -1.24 -13.22 29.36
CA ASN A 12 -1.43 -14.66 29.14
C ASN A 12 -0.11 -15.44 29.11
N VAL A 13 0.95 -14.89 28.51
CA VAL A 13 2.29 -15.51 28.50
C VAL A 13 2.90 -15.52 29.90
N VAL A 14 2.78 -14.43 30.65
CA VAL A 14 3.25 -14.37 32.06
C VAL A 14 2.50 -15.40 32.92
N MET A 15 1.18 -15.51 32.75
CA MET A 15 0.38 -16.53 33.41
C MET A 15 0.81 -17.95 33.04
N LEU A 16 1.06 -18.22 31.75
CA LEU A 16 1.54 -19.52 31.29
C LEU A 16 2.89 -19.89 31.91
N LEU A 17 3.85 -18.94 31.93
CA LEU A 17 5.15 -19.13 32.56
C LEU A 17 5.00 -19.41 34.06
N TRP A 18 4.19 -18.63 34.77
CA TRP A 18 3.92 -18.87 36.19
C TRP A 18 3.25 -20.24 36.44
N LEU A 19 2.35 -20.67 35.55
CA LEU A 19 1.71 -21.99 35.62
C LEU A 19 2.69 -23.16 35.41
N VAL A 20 3.80 -22.95 34.71
CA VAL A 20 4.79 -24.00 34.43
C VAL A 20 5.95 -23.98 35.44
N VAL A 21 6.44 -22.78 35.77
CA VAL A 21 7.60 -22.54 36.65
C VAL A 21 7.22 -22.56 38.13
N GLY A 22 6.05 -22.01 38.47
CA GLY A 22 5.65 -21.74 39.85
C GLY A 22 5.56 -23.02 40.68
N GLN A 23 6.27 -23.04 41.82
CA GLN A 23 6.22 -24.16 42.77
C GLN A 23 4.97 -24.15 43.65
N GLN A 24 4.48 -22.95 44.01
CA GLN A 24 3.24 -22.74 44.75
C GLN A 24 2.29 -21.85 43.95
N LYS A 25 1.02 -22.25 43.89
CA LYS A 25 -0.01 -21.54 43.11
C LYS A 25 -1.24 -21.35 43.99
N PRO A 26 -1.31 -20.26 44.78
CA PRO A 26 -2.46 -19.96 45.60
C PRO A 26 -3.71 -19.95 44.73
N ARG A 27 -4.74 -20.68 45.15
CA ARG A 27 -5.98 -20.79 44.39
C ARG A 27 -6.56 -19.42 44.05
N GLN A 28 -6.62 -18.51 45.02
CA GLN A 28 -7.16 -17.17 44.82
C GLN A 28 -6.45 -16.39 43.71
N LEU A 29 -5.12 -16.48 43.62
CA LEU A 29 -4.34 -15.83 42.56
C LEU A 29 -4.57 -16.50 41.20
N LEU A 30 -4.69 -17.84 41.15
CA LEU A 30 -5.07 -18.56 39.93
C LEU A 30 -6.46 -18.12 39.44
N TRP A 31 -7.44 -18.05 40.33
CA TRP A 31 -8.80 -17.61 40.01
C TRP A 31 -8.85 -16.16 39.55
N GLY A 32 -8.20 -15.27 40.30
CA GLY A 32 -8.11 -13.85 39.95
C GLY A 32 -7.42 -13.65 38.60
N GLY A 33 -6.30 -14.33 38.35
CA GLY A 33 -5.57 -14.23 37.08
C GLY A 33 -6.40 -14.72 35.89
N LEU A 34 -7.13 -15.82 36.03
CA LEU A 34 -8.00 -16.32 34.96
C LEU A 34 -9.21 -15.42 34.72
N ALA A 35 -9.78 -14.82 35.76
CA ALA A 35 -10.82 -13.81 35.61
C ALA A 35 -10.30 -12.57 34.87
N VAL A 36 -9.11 -12.08 35.21
CA VAL A 36 -8.46 -10.96 34.51
C VAL A 36 -8.21 -11.32 33.04
N SER A 37 -7.67 -12.51 32.75
CA SER A 37 -7.47 -13.00 31.38
C SER A 37 -8.79 -13.01 30.58
N ALA A 38 -9.88 -13.47 31.17
CA ALA A 38 -11.20 -13.48 30.53
C ALA A 38 -11.74 -12.07 30.26
N ILE A 39 -11.57 -11.14 31.20
CA ILE A 39 -11.94 -9.74 31.03
C ILE A 39 -11.11 -9.11 29.90
N LEU A 40 -9.79 -9.29 29.91
CA LEU A 40 -8.90 -8.78 28.88
C LEU A 40 -9.26 -9.31 27.50
N LEU A 41 -9.61 -10.60 27.39
CA LEU A 41 -10.08 -11.20 26.14
C LEU A 41 -11.35 -10.54 25.63
N VAL A 42 -12.36 -10.34 26.49
CA VAL A 42 -13.62 -9.70 26.10
C VAL A 42 -13.41 -8.24 25.72
N VAL A 43 -12.62 -7.49 26.49
CA VAL A 43 -12.32 -6.08 26.20
C VAL A 43 -11.52 -5.94 24.91
N GLN A 44 -10.51 -6.78 24.69
CA GLN A 44 -9.74 -6.80 23.44
C GLN A 44 -10.67 -7.07 22.25
N GLY A 45 -11.51 -8.13 22.33
CA GLY A 45 -12.44 -8.48 21.26
C GLY A 45 -13.49 -7.39 20.98
N TRP A 46 -13.88 -6.62 21.99
CA TRP A 46 -14.83 -5.52 21.85
C TRP A 46 -14.20 -4.24 21.28
N VAL A 47 -13.02 -3.84 21.77
CA VAL A 47 -12.37 -2.56 21.42
C VAL A 47 -11.61 -2.66 20.12
N GLU A 48 -10.88 -3.77 19.93
CA GLU A 48 -9.95 -3.96 18.83
C GLU A 48 -10.44 -5.02 17.83
N GLY A 49 -11.51 -5.75 18.15
CA GLY A 49 -12.07 -6.76 17.28
C GLY A 49 -11.31 -8.09 17.33
N TRP A 50 -11.99 -9.14 16.89
CA TRP A 50 -11.44 -10.48 16.80
C TRP A 50 -10.52 -10.64 15.60
N ARG A 51 -9.48 -11.45 15.74
CA ARG A 51 -8.54 -11.78 14.67
C ARG A 51 -7.87 -13.11 14.91
N TRP A 52 -7.56 -13.81 13.82
CA TRP A 52 -6.99 -15.15 13.88
C TRP A 52 -5.58 -15.24 14.50
N PRO A 53 -4.66 -14.24 14.39
CA PRO A 53 -3.34 -14.36 14.99
C PRO A 53 -3.37 -14.45 16.52
N LEU A 54 -4.49 -14.03 17.13
CA LEU A 54 -4.73 -14.09 18.57
C LEU A 54 -5.45 -15.37 19.03
N ILE A 55 -5.79 -16.30 18.12
CA ILE A 55 -6.41 -17.59 18.48
C ILE A 55 -5.62 -18.34 19.56
N PRO A 56 -4.27 -18.42 19.53
CA PRO A 56 -3.51 -19.01 20.62
C PRO A 56 -3.79 -18.31 21.97
N ALA A 57 -3.79 -16.97 22.00
CA ALA A 57 -4.10 -16.24 23.22
C ALA A 57 -5.52 -16.54 23.73
N TYR A 58 -6.51 -16.60 22.82
CA TYR A 58 -7.89 -16.92 23.18
C TYR A 58 -8.05 -18.34 23.70
N ALA A 59 -7.42 -19.30 23.03
CA ALA A 59 -7.46 -20.71 23.40
C ALA A 59 -6.86 -20.93 24.80
N LEU A 60 -5.78 -20.21 25.14
CA LEU A 60 -5.17 -20.30 26.46
C LEU A 60 -6.13 -19.87 27.57
N THR A 61 -6.85 -18.76 27.36
CA THR A 61 -7.88 -18.29 28.30
C THR A 61 -9.04 -19.29 28.40
N LEU A 62 -9.62 -19.70 27.28
CA LEU A 62 -10.81 -20.56 27.24
C LEU A 62 -10.54 -21.98 27.74
N ALA A 63 -9.42 -22.60 27.34
CA ALA A 63 -9.03 -23.93 27.80
C ALA A 63 -8.76 -23.95 29.31
N SER A 64 -8.17 -22.88 29.84
CA SER A 64 -7.93 -22.75 31.28
C SER A 64 -9.24 -22.62 32.07
N LEU A 65 -10.20 -21.85 31.58
CA LEU A 65 -11.55 -21.76 32.16
C LEU A 65 -12.28 -23.10 32.09
N LEU A 66 -12.20 -23.81 30.97
CA LEU A 66 -12.82 -25.13 30.81
C LEU A 66 -12.21 -26.17 31.75
N ALA A 67 -10.88 -26.20 31.87
CA ALA A 67 -10.18 -27.08 32.78
C ALA A 67 -10.59 -26.84 34.25
N LEU A 68 -10.86 -25.59 34.63
CA LEU A 68 -11.40 -25.26 35.96
C LEU A 68 -12.79 -25.85 36.19
N VAL A 69 -13.72 -25.69 35.26
CA VAL A 69 -15.08 -26.22 35.37
C VAL A 69 -15.05 -27.75 35.46
N LEU A 70 -14.22 -28.41 34.65
CA LEU A 70 -14.10 -29.86 34.62
C LEU A 70 -13.40 -30.42 35.87
N ASN A 71 -12.36 -29.76 36.40
CA ASN A 71 -11.70 -30.17 37.65
C ASN A 71 -12.57 -29.88 38.89
N HIS A 72 -13.47 -28.90 38.85
CA HIS A 72 -14.46 -28.71 39.89
C HIS A 72 -15.45 -29.90 39.95
N ARG A 73 -15.76 -30.51 38.78
CA ARG A 73 -16.65 -31.66 38.64
C ARG A 73 -15.99 -33.02 38.89
N ARG A 74 -14.69 -33.15 38.60
CA ARG A 74 -13.92 -34.38 38.85
C ARG A 74 -13.17 -34.31 40.17
N ARG A 75 -13.83 -34.71 41.25
CA ARG A 75 -13.15 -35.17 42.47
C ARG A 75 -12.96 -36.69 42.42
N THR A 76 -11.76 -37.12 42.81
CA THR A 76 -11.25 -38.50 43.02
C THR A 76 -10.61 -39.22 41.82
N ARG A 77 -9.27 -39.25 41.82
CA ARG A 77 -8.42 -40.47 41.88
C ARG A 77 -6.96 -40.07 41.70
N ALA A 78 -6.15 -40.25 42.76
CA ALA A 78 -4.70 -40.10 42.67
C ALA A 78 -4.11 -41.38 42.06
N ARG A 79 -3.31 -41.26 41.00
CA ARG A 79 -2.52 -42.36 40.43
C ARG A 79 -1.03 -42.10 40.73
N GLN A 80 -0.42 -43.01 41.49
CA GLN A 80 1.02 -43.06 41.73
C GLN A 80 1.74 -43.46 40.42
N GLY A 81 2.68 -42.61 39.97
CA GLY A 81 3.55 -42.89 38.82
C GLY A 81 5.02 -42.67 39.17
N SER A 82 5.90 -43.49 38.56
CA SER A 82 7.33 -43.61 38.82
C SER A 82 8.14 -42.33 38.56
N ILE A 83 9.24 -42.15 39.31
CA ILE A 83 10.02 -40.92 39.42
C ILE A 83 10.77 -40.57 38.11
N GLN A 84 11.29 -41.55 37.38
CA GLN A 84 12.06 -41.32 36.15
C GLN A 84 11.19 -40.77 34.98
N ARG A 85 9.90 -41.14 34.94
CA ARG A 85 8.93 -40.56 34.00
C ARG A 85 8.52 -39.12 34.34
N ARG A 86 8.87 -38.61 35.54
CA ARG A 86 8.53 -37.23 35.96
C ARG A 86 9.48 -36.18 35.38
N GLY A 87 10.76 -36.50 35.21
CA GLY A 87 11.76 -35.58 34.64
C GLY A 87 11.50 -35.29 33.16
N VAL A 88 11.38 -36.33 32.35
CA VAL A 88 11.07 -36.23 30.91
C VAL A 88 9.73 -35.51 30.68
N ARG A 89 8.70 -35.86 31.47
CA ARG A 89 7.38 -35.22 31.37
C ARG A 89 7.43 -33.73 31.74
N ARG A 90 8.25 -33.33 32.72
CA ARG A 90 8.46 -31.90 33.02
C ARG A 90 9.08 -31.23 31.80
N ILE A 91 10.23 -31.70 31.33
CA ILE A 91 10.92 -31.10 30.17
C ILE A 91 9.97 -30.95 28.97
N ALA A 92 9.18 -31.97 28.65
CA ALA A 92 8.19 -31.90 27.58
C ALA A 92 7.15 -30.79 27.81
N VAL A 93 6.60 -30.65 29.02
CA VAL A 93 5.65 -29.56 29.35
C VAL A 93 6.29 -28.18 29.20
N TRP A 94 7.53 -28.02 29.64
CA TRP A 94 8.26 -26.76 29.51
C TRP A 94 8.49 -26.41 28.04
N LEU A 95 8.95 -27.36 27.22
CA LEU A 95 9.15 -27.15 25.79
C LEU A 95 7.84 -26.83 25.08
N SER A 96 6.76 -27.54 25.40
CA SER A 96 5.44 -27.26 24.83
C SER A 96 4.91 -25.88 25.23
N ALA A 97 5.05 -25.48 26.50
CA ALA A 97 4.63 -24.16 26.95
C ALA A 97 5.49 -23.04 26.36
N PHE A 98 6.79 -23.26 26.21
CA PHE A 98 7.68 -22.33 25.53
C PHE A 98 7.27 -22.17 24.06
N LEU A 99 7.13 -23.27 23.32
CA LEU A 99 6.69 -23.23 21.92
C LEU A 99 5.34 -22.53 21.76
N TYR A 100 4.37 -22.85 22.62
CA TYR A 100 3.05 -22.23 22.61
C TYR A 100 3.11 -20.74 22.93
N GLY A 101 3.88 -20.35 23.95
CA GLY A 101 4.13 -18.95 24.29
C GLY A 101 4.76 -18.19 23.12
N THR A 102 5.77 -18.78 22.46
CA THR A 102 6.40 -18.23 21.26
C THR A 102 5.39 -18.02 20.14
N VAL A 103 4.56 -19.02 19.82
CA VAL A 103 3.51 -18.88 18.78
C VAL A 103 2.50 -17.79 19.15
N THR A 104 2.11 -17.71 20.44
CA THR A 104 1.17 -16.70 20.95
C THR A 104 1.68 -15.28 20.79
N VAL A 105 2.99 -15.07 20.88
CA VAL A 105 3.64 -13.76 20.68
C VAL A 105 3.96 -13.51 19.20
N ALA A 106 4.50 -14.51 18.50
CA ALA A 106 4.99 -14.36 17.13
C ALA A 106 3.85 -14.15 16.12
N ALA A 107 2.73 -14.87 16.23
CA ALA A 107 1.64 -14.75 15.26
C ALA A 107 1.12 -13.31 15.08
N PRO A 108 0.73 -12.55 16.13
CA PRO A 108 0.28 -11.16 15.98
C PRO A 108 1.40 -10.16 15.64
N LEU A 109 2.68 -10.54 15.77
CA LEU A 109 3.81 -9.75 15.28
C LEU A 109 4.05 -9.94 13.79
N LEU A 110 3.89 -11.16 13.28
CA LEU A 110 4.07 -11.51 11.88
C LEU A 110 2.85 -11.11 11.01
N PHE A 111 1.66 -11.03 11.60
CA PHE A 111 0.43 -10.61 10.92
C PHE A 111 -0.20 -9.40 11.65
N PRO A 112 0.49 -8.26 11.65
CA PRO A 112 0.02 -7.09 12.39
C PRO A 112 -1.21 -6.46 11.72
N VAL A 113 -1.85 -5.55 12.44
CA VAL A 113 -2.46 -4.39 11.78
C VAL A 113 -1.42 -3.30 11.77
N PHE A 114 -0.92 -3.02 10.57
CA PHE A 114 0.07 -1.99 10.38
C PHE A 114 -0.54 -0.60 10.51
N THR A 115 0.33 0.36 10.72
CA THR A 115 0.02 1.79 10.77
C THR A 115 0.97 2.52 9.83
N PHE A 116 0.53 3.65 9.29
CA PHE A 116 1.41 4.57 8.58
C PHE A 116 2.30 5.33 9.57
N ASP A 117 3.44 5.84 9.09
CA ASP A 117 4.23 6.82 9.86
C ASP A 117 3.37 8.10 10.03
N GLU A 118 3.54 8.83 11.14
CA GLU A 118 2.80 10.07 11.36
C GLU A 118 3.19 11.12 10.30
N PRO A 119 2.22 11.74 9.58
CA PRO A 119 2.53 12.74 8.57
C PRO A 119 3.25 13.94 9.19
N ALA A 120 4.35 14.37 8.57
CA ALA A 120 5.26 15.34 9.18
C ALA A 120 4.81 16.80 9.04
N GLY A 121 3.84 17.08 8.17
CA GLY A 121 3.42 18.44 7.85
C GLY A 121 2.49 19.10 8.89
N PRO A 122 2.19 20.40 8.70
CA PRO A 122 1.35 21.16 9.63
C PRO A 122 -0.15 20.83 9.51
N TYR A 123 -0.58 20.19 8.42
CA TYR A 123 -1.99 19.93 8.15
C TYR A 123 -2.43 18.55 8.67
N GLY A 124 -3.68 18.49 9.15
CA GLY A 124 -4.42 17.24 9.20
C GLY A 124 -4.89 16.84 7.81
N ILE A 125 -5.53 15.68 7.68
CA ILE A 125 -5.94 15.13 6.39
C ILE A 125 -7.45 14.92 6.40
N GLY A 126 -8.14 15.52 5.43
CA GLY A 126 -9.54 15.23 5.11
C GLY A 126 -9.62 14.33 3.88
N THR A 127 -10.71 13.58 3.73
CA THR A 127 -10.97 12.81 2.51
C THR A 127 -12.44 12.74 2.14
N VAL A 128 -12.72 12.73 0.84
CA VAL A 128 -14.01 12.41 0.23
C VAL A 128 -13.81 11.57 -1.02
N ALA A 129 -14.82 10.79 -1.41
CA ALA A 129 -14.80 10.01 -2.64
C ALA A 129 -15.87 10.49 -3.60
N TYR A 130 -15.54 10.47 -4.89
CA TYR A 130 -16.42 10.78 -6.01
C TYR A 130 -16.59 9.55 -6.89
N HIS A 131 -17.78 9.40 -7.45
CA HIS A 131 -18.09 8.46 -8.53
C HIS A 131 -18.47 9.29 -9.75
N TRP A 132 -17.64 9.22 -10.79
CA TRP A 132 -17.85 9.95 -12.02
C TRP A 132 -18.03 9.00 -13.19
N ILE A 133 -18.92 9.40 -14.10
CA ILE A 133 -19.25 8.64 -15.31
C ILE A 133 -18.89 9.50 -16.51
N ASP A 134 -17.96 9.02 -17.32
CA ASP A 134 -17.61 9.64 -18.58
C ASP A 134 -18.60 9.19 -19.66
N ASN A 135 -19.62 10.03 -19.87
CA ASN A 135 -20.67 9.75 -20.85
C ASN A 135 -20.17 9.76 -22.30
N THR A 136 -18.93 10.21 -22.55
CA THR A 136 -18.35 10.29 -23.90
C THR A 136 -17.59 9.03 -24.31
N ARG A 137 -17.19 8.20 -23.34
CA ARG A 137 -16.43 6.97 -23.57
C ARG A 137 -17.23 5.72 -23.18
N ASP A 138 -17.21 4.73 -24.07
CA ASP A 138 -17.73 3.41 -23.76
C ASP A 138 -16.74 2.63 -22.88
N GLU A 139 -17.27 1.78 -22.00
CA GLU A 139 -16.47 0.81 -21.27
C GLU A 139 -16.13 -0.36 -22.19
N THR A 140 -14.85 -0.74 -22.19
CA THR A 140 -14.29 -1.73 -23.12
C THR A 140 -13.90 -3.03 -22.42
N SER A 141 -14.13 -3.16 -21.12
CA SER A 141 -13.97 -4.41 -20.37
C SER A 141 -14.96 -5.47 -20.83
N THR A 142 -14.51 -6.72 -20.87
CA THR A 142 -15.36 -7.90 -21.14
C THR A 142 -16.34 -8.21 -20.01
N LEU A 143 -16.09 -7.66 -18.81
CA LEU A 143 -16.94 -7.85 -17.63
C LEU A 143 -18.05 -6.78 -17.53
N ALA A 144 -18.02 -5.75 -18.38
CA ALA A 144 -18.99 -4.68 -18.35
C ALA A 144 -20.27 -5.06 -19.10
N ALA A 145 -21.39 -4.44 -18.70
CA ALA A 145 -22.64 -4.58 -19.45
C ALA A 145 -22.51 -3.95 -20.84
N PRO A 146 -23.15 -4.52 -21.89
CA PRO A 146 -23.16 -3.91 -23.21
C PRO A 146 -23.64 -2.45 -23.18
N GLY A 147 -22.87 -1.54 -23.77
CA GLY A 147 -23.18 -0.11 -23.78
C GLY A 147 -22.91 0.63 -22.46
N ALA A 148 -22.27 -0.01 -21.48
CA ALA A 148 -21.80 0.66 -20.29
C ALA A 148 -20.84 1.80 -20.64
N LYS A 149 -20.90 2.88 -19.88
CA LYS A 149 -19.98 4.02 -20.00
C LYS A 149 -18.80 3.83 -19.07
N ARG A 150 -17.70 4.51 -19.37
CA ARG A 150 -16.52 4.48 -18.50
C ARG A 150 -16.84 5.17 -17.18
N GLU A 151 -16.72 4.43 -16.09
CA GLU A 151 -16.96 4.94 -14.73
C GLU A 151 -15.64 4.91 -13.95
N LEU A 152 -15.45 5.88 -13.06
CA LEU A 152 -14.27 5.96 -12.21
C LEU A 152 -14.68 6.32 -10.79
N LYS A 153 -14.05 5.65 -9.83
CA LYS A 153 -14.03 6.09 -8.44
C LYS A 153 -12.77 6.94 -8.23
N VAL A 154 -12.92 8.10 -7.62
CA VAL A 154 -11.81 9.01 -7.33
C VAL A 154 -11.86 9.40 -5.86
N ASN A 155 -10.79 9.12 -5.13
CA ASN A 155 -10.62 9.58 -3.76
C ASN A 155 -9.83 10.88 -3.76
N VAL A 156 -10.36 11.92 -3.12
CA VAL A 156 -9.69 13.21 -2.96
C VAL A 156 -9.30 13.36 -1.50
N TRP A 157 -8.00 13.51 -1.24
CA TRP A 157 -7.45 13.87 0.06
C TRP A 157 -6.99 15.31 0.04
N TYR A 158 -7.23 16.02 1.13
CA TYR A 158 -7.01 17.46 1.17
C TYR A 158 -6.60 17.94 2.56
N PRO A 159 -5.90 19.08 2.65
CA PRO A 159 -5.47 19.63 3.93
C PRO A 159 -6.67 19.96 4.81
N ALA A 160 -6.65 19.48 6.05
CA ALA A 160 -7.64 19.77 7.09
C ALA A 160 -6.93 20.37 8.31
N SER A 161 -7.72 20.81 9.29
CA SER A 161 -7.14 21.17 10.60
C SER A 161 -6.46 19.95 11.23
N LYS A 162 -5.28 20.15 11.83
CA LYS A 162 -4.56 19.09 12.56
C LYS A 162 -5.38 18.54 13.74
N ASP A 163 -6.29 19.35 14.27
CA ASP A 163 -7.17 18.99 15.36
C ASP A 163 -8.52 18.43 14.89
N ALA A 164 -8.71 18.23 13.59
CA ALA A 164 -9.95 17.68 13.03
C ALA A 164 -10.32 16.37 13.73
N LYS A 165 -11.57 16.30 14.18
CA LYS A 165 -12.15 15.12 14.83
C LYS A 165 -13.17 14.50 13.88
N GLY A 166 -13.28 13.18 13.93
CA GLY A 166 -14.24 12.44 13.11
C GLY A 166 -13.81 10.98 12.93
N THR A 167 -14.46 10.31 11.99
CA THR A 167 -14.14 8.92 11.63
C THR A 167 -12.88 8.90 10.78
N ARG A 168 -11.86 8.15 11.22
CA ARG A 168 -10.69 7.86 10.39
C ARG A 168 -11.09 6.95 9.25
N ALA A 169 -10.71 7.33 8.04
CA ALA A 169 -11.01 6.55 6.85
C ALA A 169 -10.34 5.17 6.90
N PRO A 170 -11.02 4.11 6.45
CA PRO A 170 -10.42 2.80 6.33
C PRO A 170 -9.39 2.77 5.19
N TYR A 171 -8.32 1.97 5.35
CA TYR A 171 -7.37 1.74 4.26
C TYR A 171 -8.02 0.96 3.10
N VAL A 172 -8.87 -0.01 3.43
CA VAL A 172 -9.75 -0.70 2.48
C VAL A 172 -11.21 -0.56 2.96
N PRO A 173 -12.12 0.02 2.15
CA PRO A 173 -13.48 0.33 2.59
C PRO A 173 -14.34 -0.91 2.86
N ASP A 174 -14.16 -1.99 2.09
CA ASP A 174 -14.81 -3.28 2.33
C ASP A 174 -13.76 -4.38 2.44
N SER A 175 -13.49 -4.83 3.67
CA SER A 175 -12.46 -5.84 3.90
C SER A 175 -12.73 -7.14 3.15
N LYS A 176 -13.99 -7.58 3.03
CA LYS A 176 -14.32 -8.88 2.44
C LYS A 176 -14.02 -8.85 0.95
N VAL A 177 -14.58 -7.85 0.27
CA VAL A 177 -14.39 -7.66 -1.18
C VAL A 177 -12.92 -7.49 -1.52
N TYR A 178 -12.18 -6.68 -0.74
CA TYR A 178 -10.74 -6.49 -0.99
C TYR A 178 -9.94 -7.76 -0.70
N THR A 179 -10.23 -8.53 0.36
CA THR A 179 -9.50 -9.77 0.64
C THR A 179 -9.74 -10.85 -0.43
N GLU A 180 -10.95 -10.91 -0.99
CA GLU A 180 -11.28 -11.80 -2.11
C GLU A 180 -10.52 -11.38 -3.37
N ALA A 181 -10.48 -10.08 -3.68
CA ALA A 181 -9.77 -9.57 -4.84
C ALA A 181 -8.25 -9.71 -4.71
N PHE A 182 -7.68 -9.48 -3.51
CA PHE A 182 -6.26 -9.72 -3.23
C PHE A 182 -5.87 -11.19 -3.38
N GLN A 183 -6.73 -12.12 -2.97
CA GLN A 183 -6.48 -13.55 -3.19
C GLN A 183 -6.56 -13.92 -4.69
N GLN A 184 -7.36 -13.24 -5.49
CA GLN A 184 -7.36 -13.47 -6.94
C GLN A 184 -6.10 -12.90 -7.61
N ALA A 185 -5.52 -11.84 -7.03
CA ALA A 185 -4.30 -11.22 -7.52
C ALA A 185 -3.01 -11.84 -6.94
N SER A 186 -3.09 -12.58 -5.84
CA SER A 186 -1.96 -13.20 -5.15
C SER A 186 -2.32 -14.59 -4.64
N ASP A 187 -1.40 -15.56 -4.71
CA ASP A 187 -1.61 -16.90 -4.16
C ASP A 187 -1.68 -16.95 -2.61
N LEU A 188 -1.78 -15.79 -1.95
CA LEU A 188 -1.88 -15.69 -0.51
C LEU A 188 -3.28 -16.08 -0.01
N PRO A 189 -3.39 -16.93 1.03
CA PRO A 189 -4.66 -17.22 1.68
C PRO A 189 -5.37 -15.96 2.21
N GLN A 190 -6.68 -15.82 1.97
CA GLN A 190 -7.49 -14.69 2.46
C GLN A 190 -7.30 -14.39 3.95
N LEU A 191 -7.10 -15.45 4.75
CA LEU A 191 -6.90 -15.35 6.19
C LEU A 191 -5.79 -14.35 6.56
N PHE A 192 -4.69 -14.32 5.79
CA PHE A 192 -3.56 -13.44 6.04
C PHE A 192 -3.85 -11.96 5.74
N LEU A 193 -4.88 -11.70 4.93
CA LEU A 193 -5.27 -10.37 4.47
C LEU A 193 -6.40 -9.77 5.32
N THR A 194 -7.04 -10.55 6.19
CA THR A 194 -8.18 -10.09 7.02
C THR A 194 -7.86 -8.90 7.93
N SER A 195 -6.58 -8.71 8.29
CA SER A 195 -6.13 -7.54 9.06
C SER A 195 -6.31 -6.23 8.30
N LEU A 196 -6.33 -6.23 6.95
CA LEU A 196 -6.47 -5.02 6.13
C LEU A 196 -7.73 -4.22 6.47
N GLY A 197 -8.86 -4.89 6.73
CA GLY A 197 -10.11 -4.25 7.14
C GLY A 197 -10.05 -3.47 8.45
N GLN A 198 -9.05 -3.74 9.27
CA GLN A 198 -8.81 -3.11 10.57
C GLN A 198 -7.76 -2.00 10.49
N VAL A 199 -7.09 -1.82 9.34
CA VAL A 199 -6.15 -0.72 9.10
C VAL A 199 -6.94 0.58 8.88
N ARG A 200 -6.43 1.66 9.48
CA ARG A 200 -6.98 3.01 9.37
C ARG A 200 -5.88 3.96 8.91
N THR A 201 -6.26 4.91 8.07
CA THR A 201 -5.40 6.01 7.63
C THR A 201 -5.43 7.13 8.68
N HIS A 202 -4.66 8.19 8.47
CA HIS A 202 -4.72 9.45 9.21
C HIS A 202 -5.80 10.40 8.66
N ALA A 203 -6.40 10.07 7.50
CA ALA A 203 -7.46 10.88 6.90
C ALA A 203 -8.77 10.78 7.69
N ILE A 204 -9.45 11.91 7.86
CA ILE A 204 -10.78 12.01 8.47
C ILE A 204 -11.82 12.19 7.37
N GLU A 205 -12.81 11.30 7.34
CA GLU A 205 -13.90 11.34 6.36
C GLU A 205 -14.69 12.65 6.48
N HIS A 206 -14.88 13.33 5.36
CA HIS A 206 -15.65 14.57 5.24
C HIS A 206 -15.20 15.72 6.16
N ALA A 207 -13.93 15.73 6.61
CA ALA A 207 -13.40 16.85 7.39
C ALA A 207 -13.49 18.18 6.62
N ALA A 208 -13.58 19.30 7.34
CA ALA A 208 -13.53 20.61 6.70
C ALA A 208 -12.14 20.88 6.10
N LEU A 209 -12.12 21.43 4.88
CA LEU A 209 -10.89 21.80 4.18
C LEU A 209 -10.27 23.05 4.82
N SER A 210 -8.98 22.97 5.18
CA SER A 210 -8.23 24.03 5.87
C SER A 210 -8.19 25.32 5.05
N ASP A 211 -8.47 26.45 5.69
CA ASP A 211 -8.45 27.80 5.10
C ASP A 211 -7.07 28.49 5.15
N ALA A 212 -6.02 27.80 5.60
CA ALA A 212 -4.73 28.43 5.88
C ALA A 212 -3.94 28.88 4.63
N GLU A 213 -4.04 28.16 3.50
CA GLU A 213 -3.19 28.39 2.31
C GLU A 213 -3.98 28.35 0.97
N ALA A 214 -5.30 28.52 0.99
CA ALA A 214 -6.11 28.39 -0.22
C ALA A 214 -5.77 29.44 -1.31
N PRO A 215 -5.67 29.06 -2.60
CA PRO A 215 -5.87 27.71 -3.15
C PRO A 215 -4.63 26.80 -3.02
N TYR A 216 -4.87 25.50 -2.89
CA TYR A 216 -3.83 24.47 -2.74
C TYR A 216 -3.43 23.87 -4.09
N PRO A 217 -2.13 23.63 -4.35
CA PRO A 217 -1.70 22.88 -5.52
C PRO A 217 -2.29 21.46 -5.53
N VAL A 218 -2.56 20.96 -6.73
CA VAL A 218 -3.25 19.68 -6.94
C VAL A 218 -2.28 18.64 -7.51
N ILE A 219 -2.39 17.40 -7.03
CA ILE A 219 -1.61 16.27 -7.52
C ILE A 219 -2.57 15.15 -7.90
N ILE A 220 -2.42 14.60 -9.10
CA ILE A 220 -3.05 13.33 -9.47
C ILE A 220 -2.16 12.17 -9.03
N PHE A 221 -2.76 11.17 -8.38
CA PHE A 221 -2.13 9.89 -8.09
C PHE A 221 -2.75 8.78 -8.94
N SER A 222 -1.92 7.99 -9.63
CA SER A 222 -2.33 6.80 -10.39
C SER A 222 -1.57 5.56 -9.88
N HIS A 223 -2.31 4.51 -9.53
CA HIS A 223 -1.77 3.29 -8.92
C HIS A 223 -1.07 2.37 -9.94
N GLY A 224 -0.50 1.25 -9.48
CA GLY A 224 0.06 0.23 -10.39
C GLY A 224 -1.01 -0.62 -11.05
N PHE A 225 -0.65 -1.44 -12.03
CA PHE A 225 -1.61 -2.40 -12.59
C PHE A 225 -2.09 -3.36 -11.49
N ARG A 226 -3.38 -3.72 -11.45
CA ARG A 226 -4.03 -4.42 -10.31
C ARG A 226 -3.93 -3.67 -8.96
N GLY A 227 -3.54 -2.40 -8.98
CA GLY A 227 -3.58 -1.52 -7.81
C GLY A 227 -4.99 -1.04 -7.47
N PHE A 228 -5.05 -0.01 -6.63
CA PHE A 228 -6.27 0.72 -6.29
C PHE A 228 -5.89 2.11 -5.75
N GLU A 229 -6.87 2.99 -5.58
CA GLU A 229 -6.68 4.41 -5.27
C GLU A 229 -5.91 4.68 -3.97
N ASN A 230 -5.92 3.75 -3.01
CA ASN A 230 -5.21 3.89 -1.73
C ASN A 230 -3.84 3.17 -1.71
N GLN A 231 -3.31 2.67 -2.83
CA GLN A 231 -2.11 1.82 -2.86
C GLN A 231 -0.85 2.47 -2.23
N ASN A 232 -0.77 3.81 -2.24
CA ASN A 232 0.40 4.58 -1.79
C ASN A 232 0.02 5.60 -0.71
N MET A 233 -0.73 5.19 0.32
CA MET A 233 -1.11 6.11 1.40
C MET A 233 0.10 6.68 2.14
N PHE A 234 1.23 5.97 2.23
CA PHE A 234 2.47 6.53 2.79
C PHE A 234 2.89 7.85 2.14
N GLN A 235 2.59 8.03 0.85
CA GLN A 235 2.99 9.19 0.05
C GLN A 235 1.87 10.22 -0.07
N VAL A 236 0.63 9.75 -0.29
CA VAL A 236 -0.55 10.60 -0.34
C VAL A 236 -0.71 11.38 0.97
N GLU A 237 -0.60 10.72 2.12
CA GLU A 237 -0.74 11.39 3.42
C GLU A 237 0.36 12.42 3.65
N GLN A 238 1.59 12.09 3.25
CA GLN A 238 2.70 13.01 3.41
C GLN A 238 2.52 14.26 2.52
N LEU A 239 2.11 14.10 1.27
CA LEU A 239 1.81 15.24 0.39
C LEU A 239 0.68 16.10 0.96
N VAL A 240 -0.42 15.49 1.38
CA VAL A 240 -1.56 16.26 1.90
C VAL A 240 -1.20 17.00 3.18
N SER A 241 -0.45 16.36 4.08
CA SER A 241 0.03 17.00 5.31
C SER A 241 0.90 18.23 5.05
N GLN A 242 1.53 18.31 3.86
CA GLN A 242 2.37 19.41 3.40
C GLN A 242 1.60 20.47 2.60
N GLY A 243 0.28 20.38 2.52
CA GLY A 243 -0.56 21.38 1.85
C GLY A 243 -0.71 21.12 0.35
N TYR A 244 -0.97 19.87 -0.05
CA TYR A 244 -1.40 19.51 -1.40
C TYR A 244 -2.81 18.91 -1.34
N ILE A 245 -3.62 19.15 -2.36
CA ILE A 245 -4.81 18.32 -2.62
C ILE A 245 -4.35 17.18 -3.53
N VAL A 246 -4.67 15.94 -3.17
CA VAL A 246 -4.29 14.75 -3.94
C VAL A 246 -5.55 14.01 -4.39
N ALA A 247 -5.67 13.72 -5.68
CA ALA A 247 -6.77 12.94 -6.25
C ALA A 247 -6.24 11.59 -6.76
N GLY A 248 -6.60 10.51 -6.07
CA GLY A 248 -6.27 9.13 -6.44
C GLY A 248 -7.36 8.50 -7.28
N ILE A 249 -6.99 8.00 -8.46
CA ILE A 249 -7.93 7.42 -9.43
C ILE A 249 -7.95 5.90 -9.24
N ASN A 250 -9.13 5.30 -9.15
CA ASN A 250 -9.33 3.86 -9.31
C ASN A 250 -9.71 3.59 -10.77
N HIS A 251 -8.76 3.10 -11.56
CA HIS A 251 -8.98 2.78 -12.98
C HIS A 251 -9.81 1.50 -13.08
N THR A 252 -11.13 1.62 -13.26
CA THR A 252 -12.07 0.50 -13.21
C THR A 252 -11.70 -0.62 -14.19
N TYR A 253 -11.86 -1.88 -13.75
CA TYR A 253 -11.44 -3.12 -14.44
C TYR A 253 -9.93 -3.31 -14.65
N SER A 254 -9.09 -2.28 -14.46
CA SER A 254 -7.63 -2.42 -14.37
C SER A 254 -7.11 -2.40 -12.92
N SER A 255 -7.91 -1.82 -12.02
CA SER A 255 -7.74 -1.95 -10.57
C SER A 255 -8.11 -3.36 -10.13
N MET A 256 -7.56 -3.81 -9.01
CA MET A 256 -7.96 -5.09 -8.41
C MET A 256 -9.46 -5.10 -8.08
N VAL A 257 -9.98 -3.98 -7.59
CA VAL A 257 -11.41 -3.80 -7.34
C VAL A 257 -11.85 -2.34 -7.36
N SER A 258 -13.03 -2.08 -7.89
CA SER A 258 -13.77 -0.82 -7.75
C SER A 258 -15.13 -1.10 -7.10
N ILE A 259 -15.48 -0.36 -6.04
CA ILE A 259 -16.78 -0.44 -5.36
C ILE A 259 -17.52 0.87 -5.58
N PHE A 260 -18.70 0.80 -6.18
CA PHE A 260 -19.54 1.96 -6.51
C PHE A 260 -20.61 2.23 -5.43
N PRO A 261 -21.18 3.45 -5.38
CA PRO A 261 -22.17 3.84 -4.38
C PRO A 261 -23.45 2.99 -4.38
N ASP A 262 -23.80 2.38 -5.51
CA ASP A 262 -24.92 1.45 -5.66
C ASP A 262 -24.63 0.04 -5.11
N GLY A 263 -23.43 -0.18 -4.56
CA GLY A 263 -22.95 -1.47 -4.04
C GLY A 263 -22.38 -2.41 -5.11
N ARG A 264 -22.34 -1.97 -6.37
CA ARG A 264 -21.80 -2.78 -7.46
C ARG A 264 -20.28 -2.87 -7.36
N VAL A 265 -19.75 -4.06 -7.61
CA VAL A 265 -18.32 -4.37 -7.55
C VAL A 265 -17.82 -4.67 -8.96
N ALA A 266 -16.88 -3.88 -9.45
CA ALA A 266 -16.14 -4.16 -10.67
C ALA A 266 -14.78 -4.75 -10.30
N LEU A 267 -14.56 -6.02 -10.64
CA LEU A 267 -13.30 -6.71 -10.42
C LEU A 267 -12.35 -6.49 -11.60
N PHE A 268 -11.07 -6.77 -11.38
CA PHE A 268 -10.07 -6.82 -12.44
C PHE A 268 -10.49 -7.74 -13.59
N ASP A 269 -10.41 -7.23 -14.82
CA ASP A 269 -10.74 -7.99 -16.03
C ASP A 269 -9.55 -8.84 -16.48
N SER A 270 -9.45 -10.04 -15.91
CA SER A 270 -8.39 -10.99 -16.26
C SER A 270 -8.53 -11.61 -17.66
N VAL A 271 -9.69 -11.46 -18.31
CA VAL A 271 -9.94 -12.02 -19.65
C VAL A 271 -9.39 -11.10 -20.72
N LYS A 272 -9.52 -9.78 -20.53
CA LYS A 272 -8.95 -8.77 -21.43
C LYS A 272 -7.49 -8.46 -21.16
N ASN A 273 -7.06 -8.71 -19.93
CA ASN A 273 -5.71 -8.44 -19.45
C ASN A 273 -5.06 -9.76 -19.03
N THR A 274 -5.10 -10.75 -19.93
CA THR A 274 -4.37 -12.01 -19.71
C THR A 274 -2.86 -11.75 -19.72
N GLU A 275 -2.09 -12.58 -19.00
CA GLU A 275 -0.63 -12.48 -18.99
C GLU A 275 -0.05 -12.49 -20.42
N SER A 276 -0.58 -13.34 -21.31
CA SER A 276 -0.20 -13.41 -22.72
C SER A 276 -0.55 -12.17 -23.57
N GLU A 277 -1.57 -11.40 -23.18
CA GLU A 277 -1.93 -10.15 -23.88
C GLU A 277 -1.13 -8.96 -23.36
N ILE A 278 -0.79 -8.95 -22.06
CA ILE A 278 0.12 -7.99 -21.42
C ILE A 278 1.56 -8.17 -21.94
N GLU A 279 1.94 -9.39 -22.35
CA GLU A 279 3.19 -9.67 -23.04
C GLU A 279 3.33 -8.91 -24.37
N SER A 280 2.22 -8.50 -25.01
CA SER A 280 2.29 -7.67 -26.22
C SER A 280 2.41 -6.19 -25.85
N LEU A 281 3.58 -5.61 -26.15
CA LEU A 281 3.88 -4.20 -25.87
C LEU A 281 2.84 -3.24 -26.50
N GLU A 282 2.33 -3.56 -27.69
CA GLU A 282 1.27 -2.78 -28.36
C GLU A 282 -0.04 -2.75 -27.56
N GLN A 283 -0.49 -3.89 -27.03
CA GLN A 283 -1.73 -3.94 -26.25
C GLN A 283 -1.55 -3.22 -24.91
N THR A 284 -0.37 -3.35 -24.29
CA THR A 284 -0.02 -2.63 -23.07
C THR A 284 0.02 -1.12 -23.30
N ASP A 285 0.53 -0.66 -24.45
CA ASP A 285 0.48 0.75 -24.87
C ASP A 285 -0.98 1.24 -25.06
N LYS A 286 -1.85 0.43 -25.68
CA LYS A 286 -3.29 0.76 -25.84
C LYS A 286 -4.03 0.83 -24.51
N THR A 287 -3.76 -0.11 -23.60
CA THR A 287 -4.32 -0.09 -22.23
C THR A 287 -3.86 1.17 -21.50
N ASN A 288 -2.63 1.62 -21.74
CA ASN A 288 -2.13 2.86 -21.13
C ASN A 288 -2.89 4.09 -21.65
N GLU A 289 -3.22 4.16 -22.93
CA GLU A 289 -4.03 5.27 -23.47
C GLU A 289 -5.45 5.32 -22.85
N VAL A 290 -6.03 4.19 -22.41
CA VAL A 290 -7.27 4.20 -21.62
C VAL A 290 -7.07 4.95 -20.30
N TRP A 291 -5.97 4.67 -19.60
CA TRP A 291 -5.64 5.34 -18.33
C TRP A 291 -5.30 6.82 -18.52
N VAL A 292 -4.64 7.18 -19.62
CA VAL A 292 -4.40 8.58 -20.02
C VAL A 292 -5.74 9.32 -20.19
N ASN A 293 -6.72 8.69 -20.85
CA ASN A 293 -8.04 9.29 -21.02
C ASN A 293 -8.85 9.35 -19.72
N ASP A 294 -8.67 8.38 -18.81
CA ASP A 294 -9.21 8.48 -17.45
C ASP A 294 -8.65 9.68 -16.70
N VAL A 295 -7.34 9.92 -16.77
CA VAL A 295 -6.71 11.09 -16.14
C VAL A 295 -7.23 12.39 -16.73
N ARG A 296 -7.34 12.50 -18.06
CA ARG A 296 -7.90 13.69 -18.73
C ARG A 296 -9.32 13.98 -18.25
N PHE A 297 -10.17 12.96 -18.18
CA PHE A 297 -11.53 13.10 -17.67
C PHE A 297 -11.54 13.54 -16.20
N VAL A 298 -10.69 12.98 -15.36
CA VAL A 298 -10.55 13.40 -13.94
C VAL A 298 -10.07 14.84 -13.83
N LEU A 299 -9.13 15.29 -14.66
CA LEU A 299 -8.71 16.69 -14.70
C LEU A 299 -9.88 17.63 -15.03
N ASP A 300 -10.71 17.27 -16.01
CA ASP A 300 -11.91 18.05 -16.37
C ASP A 300 -12.92 18.13 -15.21
N GLN A 301 -13.07 17.04 -14.45
CA GLN A 301 -13.93 17.03 -13.26
C GLN A 301 -13.37 17.87 -12.11
N LEU A 302 -12.05 17.84 -11.90
CA LEU A 302 -11.40 18.67 -10.88
C LEU A 302 -11.47 20.16 -11.23
N GLU A 303 -11.36 20.54 -12.50
CA GLU A 303 -11.60 21.93 -12.94
C GLU A 303 -13.03 22.38 -12.63
N GLN A 304 -14.02 21.51 -12.83
CA GLN A 304 -15.41 21.80 -12.47
C GLN A 304 -15.60 21.95 -10.96
N LEU A 305 -14.98 21.09 -10.14
CA LEU A 305 -15.01 21.22 -8.68
C LEU A 305 -14.30 22.50 -8.21
N ALA A 306 -13.16 22.84 -8.80
CA ALA A 306 -12.41 24.06 -8.49
C ALA A 306 -13.25 25.31 -8.79
N ALA A 307 -14.05 25.29 -9.86
CA ALA A 307 -14.88 26.42 -10.27
C ALA A 307 -16.21 26.50 -9.49
N ALA A 308 -16.89 25.37 -9.30
CA ALA A 308 -18.24 25.31 -8.73
C ALA A 308 -18.57 23.91 -8.16
N ASP A 309 -17.89 23.52 -7.09
CA ASP A 309 -18.22 22.31 -6.33
C ASP A 309 -19.64 22.43 -5.73
N PRO A 310 -20.55 21.47 -6.00
CA PRO A 310 -21.90 21.46 -5.40
C PRO A 310 -21.91 21.47 -3.88
N ASP A 311 -20.90 20.87 -3.24
CA ASP A 311 -20.74 20.87 -1.78
C ASP A 311 -20.09 22.17 -1.26
N GLY A 312 -19.59 23.02 -2.16
CA GLY A 312 -18.82 24.23 -1.84
C GLY A 312 -17.47 23.97 -1.17
N ARG A 313 -17.03 22.71 -1.08
CA ARG A 313 -15.80 22.31 -0.37
C ARG A 313 -14.56 22.75 -1.13
N PHE A 314 -14.58 22.59 -2.45
CA PHE A 314 -13.43 22.83 -3.33
C PHE A 314 -13.50 24.09 -4.18
N THR A 315 -14.66 24.77 -4.23
CA THR A 315 -14.85 26.03 -4.97
C THR A 315 -13.82 27.09 -4.57
N GLY A 316 -12.93 27.45 -5.50
CA GLY A 316 -11.84 28.40 -5.27
C GLY A 316 -10.70 27.88 -4.38
N ARG A 317 -10.64 26.57 -4.11
CA ARG A 317 -9.66 25.96 -3.18
C ARG A 317 -8.62 25.09 -3.87
N MET A 318 -8.85 24.68 -5.11
CA MET A 318 -7.92 23.91 -5.93
C MET A 318 -7.20 24.86 -6.90
N ASP A 319 -5.87 24.88 -6.84
CA ASP A 319 -5.04 25.63 -7.78
C ASP A 319 -4.71 24.75 -8.99
N MET A 320 -5.49 24.90 -10.05
CA MET A 320 -5.32 24.14 -11.29
C MET A 320 -4.15 24.62 -12.15
N GLU A 321 -3.53 25.76 -11.83
CA GLU A 321 -2.29 26.21 -12.50
C GLU A 321 -1.05 25.53 -11.90
N ARG A 322 -1.13 25.11 -10.63
CA ARG A 322 -0.09 24.36 -9.91
C ARG A 322 -0.47 22.88 -9.79
N LEU A 323 -0.57 22.21 -10.94
CA LEU A 323 -0.97 20.82 -11.04
C LEU A 323 0.20 19.89 -11.38
N GLY A 324 0.37 18.83 -10.58
CA GLY A 324 1.33 17.75 -10.82
C GLY A 324 0.67 16.38 -10.94
N MET A 325 1.45 15.39 -11.34
CA MET A 325 1.00 13.99 -11.37
C MET A 325 2.12 13.07 -10.92
N LEU A 326 1.78 12.04 -10.15
CA LEU A 326 2.69 10.94 -9.87
C LEU A 326 1.95 9.60 -9.99
N GLY A 327 2.71 8.56 -10.28
CA GLY A 327 2.13 7.22 -10.28
C GLY A 327 3.16 6.13 -10.10
N HIS A 328 2.67 4.99 -9.62
CA HIS A 328 3.44 3.77 -9.42
C HIS A 328 3.28 2.84 -10.63
N SER A 329 4.36 2.20 -11.08
CA SER A 329 4.30 1.15 -12.10
C SER A 329 3.57 1.65 -13.36
N PHE A 330 2.48 0.99 -13.76
CA PHE A 330 1.63 1.42 -14.88
C PHE A 330 1.07 2.86 -14.76
N GLY A 331 0.78 3.33 -13.54
CA GLY A 331 0.41 4.72 -13.28
C GLY A 331 1.58 5.69 -13.48
N GLY A 332 2.82 5.23 -13.27
CA GLY A 332 4.03 5.96 -13.59
C GLY A 332 4.23 6.14 -15.10
N ALA A 333 3.99 5.08 -15.88
CA ALA A 333 3.93 5.15 -17.34
C ALA A 333 2.89 6.17 -17.83
N THR A 334 1.69 6.09 -17.23
CA THR A 334 0.57 7.02 -17.50
C THR A 334 0.96 8.47 -17.20
N THR A 335 1.72 8.70 -16.12
CA THR A 335 2.25 10.03 -15.78
C THR A 335 3.13 10.60 -16.89
N VAL A 336 4.00 9.78 -17.48
CA VAL A 336 4.85 10.19 -18.61
C VAL A 336 4.00 10.56 -19.82
N GLN A 337 3.03 9.73 -20.20
CA GLN A 337 2.14 10.01 -21.34
C GLN A 337 1.34 11.31 -21.14
N ILE A 338 0.87 11.57 -19.92
CA ILE A 338 0.16 12.80 -19.57
C ILE A 338 1.09 14.02 -19.65
N LEU A 339 2.32 13.93 -19.12
CA LEU A 339 3.28 15.03 -19.25
C LEU A 339 3.55 15.40 -20.71
N LEU A 340 3.64 14.40 -21.60
CA LEU A 340 3.87 14.58 -23.02
C LEU A 340 2.66 15.13 -23.80
N SER A 341 1.44 15.03 -23.26
CA SER A 341 0.23 15.27 -24.06
C SER A 341 -0.79 16.26 -23.48
N ASP A 342 -0.82 16.48 -22.17
CA ASP A 342 -1.78 17.39 -21.53
C ASP A 342 -1.05 18.60 -20.93
N PRO A 343 -1.29 19.84 -21.39
CA PRO A 343 -0.57 21.02 -20.94
C PRO A 343 -0.87 21.43 -19.49
N ARG A 344 -1.95 20.93 -18.89
CA ARG A 344 -2.37 21.28 -17.52
C ARG A 344 -1.41 20.73 -16.48
N VAL A 345 -0.89 19.52 -16.69
CA VAL A 345 0.09 18.91 -15.77
C VAL A 345 1.46 19.56 -15.98
N ARG A 346 2.01 20.17 -14.93
CA ARG A 346 3.22 21.00 -14.97
C ARG A 346 4.49 20.26 -14.58
N ALA A 347 4.38 19.22 -13.76
CA ALA A 347 5.50 18.40 -13.30
C ALA A 347 5.01 16.98 -12.98
N GLY A 348 5.88 15.98 -13.10
CA GLY A 348 5.47 14.64 -12.69
C GLY A 348 6.56 13.65 -12.34
N ILE A 349 6.14 12.58 -11.67
CA ILE A 349 7.00 11.54 -11.12
C ILE A 349 6.53 10.18 -11.62
N ASN A 350 7.44 9.41 -12.23
CA ASN A 350 7.24 8.00 -12.51
C ASN A 350 7.97 7.19 -11.43
N MET A 351 7.22 6.44 -10.61
CA MET A 351 7.79 5.52 -9.61
C MET A 351 7.76 4.09 -10.14
N ASP A 352 8.91 3.66 -10.62
CA ASP A 352 9.26 2.31 -11.04
C ASP A 352 8.35 1.77 -12.16
N GLY A 353 7.82 2.68 -12.97
CA GLY A 353 7.01 2.36 -14.13
C GLY A 353 7.83 2.17 -15.38
N VAL A 354 7.66 1.01 -16.01
CA VAL A 354 8.04 0.80 -17.41
C VAL A 354 7.37 1.85 -18.29
N LEU A 355 8.09 2.39 -19.28
CA LEU A 355 7.63 3.51 -20.12
C LEU A 355 6.62 3.06 -21.20
N TYR A 356 5.51 2.48 -20.78
CA TYR A 356 4.37 2.15 -21.65
C TYR A 356 3.65 3.40 -22.20
N GLY A 357 2.89 3.18 -23.26
CA GLY A 357 2.15 4.17 -24.03
C GLY A 357 2.80 4.52 -25.36
N GLU A 358 2.00 5.02 -26.30
CA GLU A 358 2.40 5.23 -27.69
C GLU A 358 3.35 6.42 -27.88
N ARG A 359 3.30 7.43 -27.00
CA ARG A 359 4.18 8.61 -27.13
C ARG A 359 5.56 8.30 -26.55
N ARG A 360 6.60 8.64 -27.29
CA ARG A 360 8.00 8.47 -26.88
C ARG A 360 8.55 9.75 -26.29
N ILE A 361 9.40 9.63 -25.27
CA ILE A 361 10.17 10.76 -24.76
C ILE A 361 11.10 11.23 -25.89
N PRO A 362 11.09 12.52 -26.27
CA PRO A 362 12.00 13.05 -27.28
C PRO A 362 13.47 12.88 -26.86
N ALA A 363 14.39 12.82 -27.82
CA ALA A 363 15.83 12.73 -27.51
C ALA A 363 16.35 13.92 -26.67
N ALA A 364 15.67 15.07 -26.74
CA ALA A 364 15.96 16.25 -25.92
C ALA A 364 15.42 16.15 -24.47
N GLY A 365 14.69 15.07 -24.14
CA GLY A 365 14.02 14.87 -22.86
C GLY A 365 12.58 15.36 -22.83
N ILE A 366 11.92 15.16 -21.68
CA ILE A 366 10.60 15.73 -21.40
C ILE A 366 10.78 17.23 -21.13
N SER A 367 10.02 18.09 -21.81
CA SER A 367 10.13 19.55 -21.69
C SER A 367 9.61 20.12 -20.37
N LYS A 368 8.86 19.31 -19.62
CA LYS A 368 8.34 19.63 -18.29
C LYS A 368 9.18 18.90 -17.24
N PRO A 369 9.33 19.47 -16.03
CA PRO A 369 10.01 18.83 -14.92
C PRO A 369 9.57 17.38 -14.71
N PHE A 370 10.53 16.46 -14.76
CA PHE A 370 10.30 15.04 -14.58
C PHE A 370 11.34 14.41 -13.65
N LEU A 371 10.85 13.51 -12.79
CA LEU A 371 11.65 12.67 -11.92
C LEU A 371 11.24 11.21 -12.12
N MET A 372 12.19 10.38 -12.55
CA MET A 372 12.07 8.93 -12.49
C MET A 372 12.61 8.45 -11.15
N ILE A 373 11.88 7.59 -10.46
CA ILE A 373 12.35 6.86 -9.29
C ILE A 373 12.26 5.37 -9.61
N SER A 374 13.32 4.59 -9.45
CA SER A 374 13.32 3.15 -9.79
C SER A 374 13.92 2.31 -8.67
N ALA A 375 13.52 1.04 -8.64
CA ALA A 375 14.19 0.02 -7.85
C ALA A 375 15.65 -0.14 -8.31
N ASN A 376 16.52 -0.53 -7.38
CA ASN A 376 17.88 -0.98 -7.66
C ASN A 376 18.15 -2.23 -6.82
N GLU A 377 17.83 -3.38 -7.41
CA GLU A 377 17.84 -4.69 -6.76
C GLU A 377 19.28 -5.22 -6.58
N LYS A 378 19.51 -5.99 -5.52
CA LYS A 378 20.86 -6.42 -5.11
C LYS A 378 21.42 -7.61 -5.90
N ASP A 379 20.56 -8.44 -6.47
CA ASP A 379 20.93 -9.75 -7.02
C ASP A 379 20.52 -9.98 -8.47
N GLU A 380 19.92 -8.99 -9.15
CA GLU A 380 19.56 -9.13 -10.56
C GLU A 380 20.03 -7.92 -11.37
N GLU A 381 20.78 -8.22 -12.43
CA GLU A 381 20.62 -7.55 -13.71
C GLU A 381 19.12 -7.57 -14.04
N ASN A 382 18.34 -6.64 -13.50
CA ASN A 382 16.93 -6.59 -13.78
C ASN A 382 16.78 -6.27 -15.27
N GLU A 383 16.34 -7.28 -16.03
CA GLU A 383 16.28 -7.32 -17.49
C GLU A 383 15.39 -6.20 -18.08
N LEU A 384 14.60 -5.54 -17.23
CA LEU A 384 13.67 -4.46 -17.57
C LEU A 384 14.18 -3.04 -17.24
N THR A 385 15.21 -2.90 -16.37
CA THR A 385 15.68 -1.58 -15.91
C THR A 385 17.17 -1.32 -16.13
N ASN A 386 17.94 -2.31 -16.59
CA ASN A 386 19.32 -2.11 -17.01
C ASN A 386 19.40 -1.91 -18.54
N PRO A 387 19.70 -0.70 -19.05
CA PRO A 387 19.77 -0.42 -20.49
C PRO A 387 20.84 -1.21 -21.25
N SER A 388 21.65 -2.04 -20.55
CA SER A 388 22.90 -2.62 -21.07
C SER A 388 23.03 -4.13 -20.92
N ALA A 389 22.07 -4.85 -20.34
CA ALA A 389 22.28 -6.26 -19.99
C ALA A 389 21.21 -7.14 -20.64
N ILE A 390 21.52 -7.63 -21.84
CA ILE A 390 21.44 -9.05 -22.27
C ILE A 390 21.67 -9.06 -23.79
N SER A 391 22.72 -9.74 -24.25
CA SER A 391 22.97 -9.89 -25.69
C SER A 391 21.96 -10.86 -26.33
N ASP A 392 21.77 -10.80 -27.65
CA ASP A 392 20.93 -11.74 -28.39
C ASP A 392 21.25 -13.23 -28.08
N ASP A 393 22.50 -13.51 -27.71
CA ASP A 393 23.00 -14.83 -27.32
C ASP A 393 22.48 -15.27 -25.94
N GLN A 394 22.36 -14.35 -24.98
CA GLN A 394 21.84 -14.63 -23.64
C GLN A 394 20.32 -14.82 -23.66
N PHE A 395 19.57 -14.07 -24.47
CA PHE A 395 18.13 -14.28 -24.67
C PHE A 395 17.82 -15.66 -25.26
N SER A 396 18.64 -16.11 -26.22
CA SER A 396 18.54 -17.44 -26.82
C SER A 396 18.84 -18.56 -25.81
N ALA A 397 19.74 -18.31 -24.85
CA ALA A 397 20.07 -19.24 -23.78
C ALA A 397 19.00 -19.32 -22.67
N LEU A 398 18.19 -18.27 -22.49
CA LEU A 398 17.07 -18.20 -21.54
C LEU A 398 15.76 -18.81 -22.09
N GLY A 399 15.74 -19.25 -23.34
CA GLY A 399 14.56 -19.87 -23.96
C GLY A 399 13.45 -18.88 -24.33
N MET A 400 13.76 -17.59 -24.40
CA MET A 400 12.81 -16.55 -24.79
C MET A 400 12.45 -16.63 -26.28
N THR A 401 11.22 -16.24 -26.60
CA THR A 401 10.73 -16.06 -27.95
C THR A 401 11.32 -14.80 -28.59
N ARG A 402 11.37 -14.77 -29.93
CA ARG A 402 11.85 -13.59 -30.66
C ARG A 402 11.04 -12.32 -30.37
N ASN A 403 9.74 -12.45 -30.11
CA ASN A 403 8.88 -11.31 -29.80
C ASN A 403 9.23 -10.69 -28.43
N GLU A 404 9.56 -11.51 -27.43
CA GLU A 404 10.01 -11.02 -26.12
C GLU A 404 11.32 -10.25 -26.24
N VAL A 405 12.27 -10.74 -27.06
CA VAL A 405 13.54 -10.05 -27.31
C VAL A 405 13.33 -8.68 -27.96
N GLU A 406 12.49 -8.59 -28.98
CA GLU A 406 12.20 -7.33 -29.65
C GLU A 406 11.43 -6.36 -28.73
N ASN A 407 10.49 -6.84 -27.92
CA ASN A 407 9.80 -6.02 -26.93
C ASN A 407 10.77 -5.44 -25.88
N ASN A 408 11.72 -6.25 -25.39
CA ASN A 408 12.74 -5.80 -24.44
C ASN A 408 13.67 -4.75 -25.05
N LYS A 409 14.11 -4.94 -26.31
CA LYS A 409 14.90 -3.94 -27.04
C LYS A 409 14.16 -2.61 -27.17
N GLU A 410 12.89 -2.65 -27.55
CA GLU A 410 12.05 -1.46 -27.64
C GLU A 410 11.87 -0.78 -26.28
N ILE A 411 11.58 -1.54 -25.21
CA ILE A 411 11.45 -1.00 -23.85
C ILE A 411 12.74 -0.29 -23.41
N ASN A 412 13.89 -0.94 -23.57
CA ASN A 412 15.19 -0.36 -23.22
C ASN A 412 15.46 0.96 -23.98
N ALA A 413 15.09 1.02 -25.26
CA ALA A 413 15.21 2.25 -26.04
C ALA A 413 14.35 3.40 -25.50
N ARG A 414 13.21 3.11 -24.84
CA ARG A 414 12.34 4.14 -24.24
C ARG A 414 12.98 4.83 -23.03
N PHE A 415 13.87 4.16 -22.30
CA PHE A 415 14.53 4.71 -21.11
C PHE A 415 15.74 5.60 -21.44
N ALA A 416 16.36 5.42 -22.61
CA ALA A 416 17.55 6.17 -23.01
C ALA A 416 17.45 7.71 -22.84
N PRO A 417 16.33 8.38 -23.16
CA PRO A 417 16.20 9.84 -23.01
C PRO A 417 15.67 10.31 -21.64
N VAL A 418 15.50 9.44 -20.63
CA VAL A 418 14.84 9.78 -19.34
C VAL A 418 15.51 10.95 -18.62
N THR A 419 16.84 10.97 -18.55
CA THR A 419 17.60 12.04 -17.87
C THR A 419 17.82 13.26 -18.74
N ALA A 420 17.62 13.16 -20.06
CA ALA A 420 17.83 14.27 -20.98
C ALA A 420 16.96 15.48 -20.61
N GLY A 421 17.46 16.68 -20.93
CA GLY A 421 16.75 17.94 -20.66
C GLY A 421 16.81 18.40 -19.20
N GLY A 422 17.78 17.91 -18.41
CA GLY A 422 17.92 18.28 -16.99
C GLY A 422 17.00 17.51 -16.03
N ASN A 423 16.39 16.43 -16.50
CA ASN A 423 15.52 15.56 -15.71
C ASN A 423 16.33 14.65 -14.77
N TYR A 424 15.67 14.13 -13.74
CA TYR A 424 16.30 13.35 -12.68
C TYR A 424 15.93 11.87 -12.78
N TRP A 425 16.88 11.00 -12.45
CA TRP A 425 16.64 9.57 -12.24
C TRP A 425 17.25 9.11 -10.91
N LEU A 426 16.38 8.81 -9.95
CA LEU A 426 16.71 8.28 -8.64
C LEU A 426 16.56 6.76 -8.65
N LYS A 427 17.61 6.01 -8.33
CA LYS A 427 17.62 4.54 -8.23
C LYS A 427 17.85 4.15 -6.77
N LEU A 428 16.94 3.42 -6.14
CA LEU A 428 16.97 3.12 -4.70
C LEU A 428 17.58 1.75 -4.41
N ASN A 429 18.69 1.71 -3.68
CA ASN A 429 19.43 0.48 -3.41
C ASN A 429 18.69 -0.45 -2.44
N GLY A 430 18.66 -1.75 -2.73
CA GLY A 430 18.03 -2.73 -1.85
C GLY A 430 16.52 -2.56 -1.79
N THR A 431 15.92 -2.14 -2.90
CA THR A 431 14.48 -2.03 -3.10
C THR A 431 14.09 -2.83 -4.33
N ASP A 432 12.84 -3.24 -4.38
CA ASP A 432 12.19 -3.91 -5.50
C ASP A 432 10.97 -3.11 -5.97
N HIS A 433 10.26 -3.64 -6.97
CA HIS A 433 9.06 -2.99 -7.52
C HIS A 433 8.00 -2.66 -6.46
N MET A 434 7.75 -3.57 -5.52
CA MET A 434 6.67 -3.37 -4.53
C MET A 434 7.06 -2.42 -3.39
N SER A 435 8.34 -2.04 -3.30
CA SER A 435 8.87 -1.12 -2.27
C SER A 435 8.30 0.30 -2.40
N PHE A 436 7.77 0.64 -3.58
CA PHE A 436 7.11 1.91 -3.87
C PHE A 436 5.61 1.91 -3.57
N SER A 437 5.12 0.96 -2.77
CA SER A 437 3.71 0.84 -2.37
C SER A 437 3.58 0.47 -0.89
N ASP A 438 2.35 0.46 -0.37
CA ASP A 438 2.06 0.02 1.00
C ASP A 438 2.15 -1.51 1.19
N ASN A 439 2.44 -2.28 0.13
CA ASN A 439 2.34 -3.75 0.10
C ASN A 439 3.19 -4.44 1.19
N PHE A 440 4.40 -3.97 1.43
CA PHE A 440 5.28 -4.56 2.45
C PHE A 440 4.87 -4.25 3.90
N LEU A 441 3.97 -3.29 4.11
CA LEU A 441 3.46 -3.02 5.45
C LEU A 441 2.50 -4.12 5.94
N ILE A 442 1.97 -4.95 5.04
CA ILE A 442 1.01 -6.03 5.36
C ILE A 442 1.63 -7.03 6.36
N SER A 443 2.88 -7.42 6.15
CA SER A 443 3.58 -8.37 7.01
C SER A 443 5.09 -8.15 6.97
N PRO A 444 5.78 -8.16 8.14
CA PRO A 444 7.25 -8.15 8.19
C PRO A 444 7.89 -9.33 7.46
N ILE A 445 7.18 -10.45 7.29
CA ILE A 445 7.69 -11.60 6.54
C ILE A 445 8.01 -11.18 5.12
N MET A 446 7.14 -10.38 4.49
CA MET A 446 7.32 -9.94 3.10
C MET A 446 8.58 -9.08 2.95
N GLU A 447 8.82 -8.16 3.90
CA GLU A 447 10.06 -7.38 3.95
C GLU A 447 11.29 -8.28 4.09
N TRP A 448 11.26 -9.24 5.03
CA TRP A 448 12.39 -10.12 5.29
C TRP A 448 12.71 -11.05 4.13
N THR A 449 11.67 -11.58 3.46
CA THR A 449 11.86 -12.47 2.31
C THR A 449 12.46 -11.76 1.11
N GLN A 450 12.14 -10.47 0.93
CA GLN A 450 12.67 -9.67 -0.17
C GLN A 450 13.94 -8.88 0.20
N GLY A 451 14.32 -8.86 1.49
CA GLY A 451 15.49 -8.13 1.95
C GLY A 451 15.36 -6.60 1.85
N VAL A 452 14.13 -6.09 1.84
CA VAL A 452 13.80 -4.67 1.67
C VAL A 452 13.51 -4.00 3.03
N ASN A 453 13.56 -2.66 3.06
CA ASN A 453 13.17 -1.84 4.20
C ASN A 453 12.06 -0.88 3.79
N ALA A 454 10.80 -1.29 3.92
CA ALA A 454 9.66 -0.56 3.36
C ALA A 454 9.57 0.86 3.94
N ARG A 455 9.63 1.00 5.27
CA ARG A 455 9.53 2.31 5.92
C ARG A 455 10.72 3.23 5.62
N GLY A 456 11.92 2.66 5.50
CA GLY A 456 13.10 3.41 5.07
C GLY A 456 12.92 3.97 3.66
N THR A 457 12.50 3.11 2.72
CA THR A 457 12.20 3.47 1.34
C THR A 457 11.09 4.52 1.26
N HIS A 458 9.99 4.34 1.99
CA HIS A 458 8.86 5.26 2.02
C HIS A 458 9.29 6.67 2.43
N ARG A 459 10.14 6.81 3.46
CA ARG A 459 10.67 8.11 3.88
C ARG A 459 11.54 8.74 2.80
N LEU A 460 12.44 7.97 2.19
CA LEU A 460 13.32 8.46 1.14
C LEU A 460 12.52 8.93 -0.10
N VAL A 461 11.57 8.11 -0.55
CA VAL A 461 10.65 8.47 -1.64
C VAL A 461 9.88 9.75 -1.30
N ASN A 462 9.37 9.87 -0.08
CA ASN A 462 8.66 11.07 0.38
C ASN A 462 9.54 12.32 0.38
N ASP A 463 10.79 12.22 0.85
CA ASP A 463 11.72 13.35 0.90
C ASP A 463 12.00 13.90 -0.52
N PHE A 464 12.32 13.02 -1.47
CA PHE A 464 12.56 13.42 -2.87
C PHE A 464 11.28 13.91 -3.57
N THR A 465 10.14 13.25 -3.34
CA THR A 465 8.84 13.65 -3.89
C THR A 465 8.46 15.05 -3.43
N LEU A 466 8.62 15.33 -2.13
CA LEU A 466 8.30 16.63 -1.56
C LEU A 466 9.26 17.71 -2.06
N ASP A 467 10.56 17.45 -2.09
CA ASP A 467 11.54 18.42 -2.61
C ASP A 467 11.21 18.79 -4.07
N PHE A 468 10.91 17.77 -4.89
CA PHE A 468 10.51 17.94 -6.29
C PHE A 468 9.27 18.81 -6.46
N PHE A 469 8.12 18.43 -5.87
CA PHE A 469 6.89 19.18 -6.05
C PHE A 469 6.90 20.54 -5.35
N ASN A 470 7.56 20.65 -4.19
CA ASN A 470 7.71 21.95 -3.53
C ASN A 470 8.48 22.93 -4.40
N HIS A 471 9.46 22.45 -5.14
CA HIS A 471 10.17 23.29 -6.09
C HIS A 471 9.31 23.66 -7.28
N TYR A 472 8.82 22.67 -8.02
CA TYR A 472 8.18 22.92 -9.33
C TYR A 472 6.74 23.42 -9.25
N LEU A 473 6.02 23.14 -8.16
CA LEU A 473 4.65 23.60 -7.97
C LEU A 473 4.54 24.73 -6.94
N LYS A 474 5.39 24.77 -5.90
CA LYS A 474 5.34 25.83 -4.87
C LYS A 474 6.44 26.88 -4.98
N GLY A 475 7.36 26.76 -5.93
CA GLY A 475 8.45 27.73 -6.12
C GLY A 475 9.48 27.76 -4.98
N ARG A 476 9.54 26.71 -4.14
CA ARG A 476 10.52 26.61 -3.04
C ARG A 476 11.90 26.24 -3.61
N PRO A 477 13.01 26.64 -2.97
CA PRO A 477 14.33 26.20 -3.41
C PRO A 477 14.52 24.69 -3.18
N LEU A 478 15.14 23.99 -4.13
CA LEU A 478 15.55 22.59 -3.98
C LEU A 478 16.52 22.44 -2.81
N GLN A 479 16.20 21.55 -1.88
CA GLN A 479 17.00 21.24 -0.70
C GLN A 479 17.82 19.96 -0.90
N ILE A 480 17.27 18.97 -1.60
CA ILE A 480 17.81 17.61 -1.70
C ILE A 480 18.32 17.34 -3.11
N LEU A 481 17.45 17.37 -4.13
CA LEU A 481 17.73 16.84 -5.48
C LEU A 481 19.02 17.39 -6.11
N ASN A 482 19.29 18.69 -6.00
CA ASN A 482 20.50 19.28 -6.58
C ASN A 482 21.79 18.93 -5.83
N ASN A 483 21.71 18.78 -4.50
CA ASN A 483 22.88 18.51 -3.66
C ASN A 483 23.14 17.00 -3.52
N ALA A 484 22.17 16.17 -3.88
CA ALA A 484 22.20 14.72 -3.75
C ALA A 484 22.66 13.98 -5.01
N VAL A 485 23.01 14.67 -6.11
CA VAL A 485 23.44 14.02 -7.36
C VAL A 485 24.71 13.19 -7.11
N GLY A 486 24.73 11.94 -7.56
CA GLY A 486 25.83 10.99 -7.38
C GLY A 486 25.40 9.68 -6.73
N THR A 487 26.38 8.87 -6.36
CA THR A 487 26.18 7.57 -5.70
C THR A 487 26.25 7.71 -4.18
N HIS A 488 25.22 7.23 -3.50
CA HIS A 488 25.10 7.15 -2.04
C HIS A 488 24.85 5.71 -1.61
N ASN A 489 24.96 5.45 -0.30
CA ASN A 489 24.73 4.10 0.24
C ASN A 489 23.31 3.58 -0.08
N ASP A 490 22.31 4.45 0.01
CA ASP A 490 20.91 4.07 -0.11
C ASP A 490 20.33 4.33 -1.51
N TYR A 491 21.03 5.08 -2.36
CA TYR A 491 20.53 5.42 -3.71
C TYR A 491 21.62 5.93 -4.66
N ILE A 492 21.29 5.96 -5.95
CA ILE A 492 22.03 6.67 -7.00
C ILE A 492 21.10 7.74 -7.58
N LEU A 493 21.55 8.99 -7.65
CA LEU A 493 20.80 10.06 -8.30
C LEU A 493 21.56 10.59 -9.51
N GLU A 494 20.95 10.45 -10.67
CA GLU A 494 21.42 10.98 -11.94
C GLU A 494 20.64 12.24 -12.32
N LYS A 495 21.33 13.17 -12.97
CA LYS A 495 20.74 14.36 -13.59
C LYS A 495 21.40 14.57 -14.95
N GLY A 496 20.61 14.71 -16.01
CA GLY A 496 21.13 14.93 -17.36
C GLY A 496 21.29 16.39 -17.77
#